data_AF-A0A1Q9E4J7-F1
#
_entry.id   AF-A0A1Q9E4J7-F1
#
_cell.length_a   1.000
_cell.length_b   1.000
_cell.length_c   1.000
_cell.angle_alpha   90.00
_cell.angle_beta   90.00
_cell.angle_gamma   90.00
#
_symmetry.space_group_name_H-M   'P 1'
#
loop_
_entity.id
_entity.type
_entity.pdbx_description
1 polymer ?
#
loop_
_entity_poly.entity_id
_entity_poly.type
_entity_poly.pdbx_seq_one_letter_code
_entity_poly.pdbx_strand_id
1 'polypeptide(L)'
;MASLLAMFCWLGLFGGLHGLANDFGAGCADGPAMTLLQLEHVVKSVTGRDEECGHLHPDVCDPQANWYCSNNCRFHTHREDCYRPIPDVMAEHPDVDGFCYFNASGYWIVYRGPQQDFGKIVVDSILALRSSSYTGLSAGRLITYRFEGLSVTTHLDDVNYLYDDLYGYALGFLQGQGLEPNWIQNRSLWMELSRQKCAELQATYRFAKEELILADALDFNAVLDMMASCSAQIPHFKHGSSDRELEEVAGWHSPTNCRSVTRRDFAKHHYVKCLLGYQNSAADMAYLNQRACLLEGNRIGHFSECPYVPDVDF
;
A
#
# COMPACT_ATOMS: atom_id res chain seq x y z
N MET A 1 -15.06 -16.37 -63.21
CA MET A 1 -13.95 -15.97 -62.32
C MET A 1 -14.33 -14.62 -61.73
N ALA A 2 -14.75 -14.64 -60.47
CA ALA A 2 -15.49 -13.61 -59.72
C ALA A 2 -14.65 -12.33 -59.50
N SER A 3 -15.15 -11.08 -59.67
CA SER A 3 -16.29 -10.36 -59.02
C SER A 3 -15.99 -10.06 -57.54
N LEU A 4 -16.28 -8.91 -56.90
CA LEU A 4 -16.79 -7.56 -57.18
C LEU A 4 -16.92 -6.87 -55.78
N LEU A 5 -17.06 -5.54 -55.72
CA LEU A 5 -17.60 -4.70 -54.60
C LEU A 5 -16.68 -4.51 -53.36
N ALA A 6 -16.35 -3.31 -52.85
CA ALA A 6 -17.02 -2.03 -52.57
C ALA A 6 -17.63 -1.90 -51.15
N MET A 7 -17.39 -0.70 -50.56
CA MET A 7 -18.19 0.07 -49.59
C MET A 7 -18.13 -0.19 -48.06
N PHE A 8 -17.73 0.88 -47.36
CA PHE A 8 -18.43 1.64 -46.28
C PHE A 8 -19.01 0.96 -45.01
N CYS A 9 -18.66 1.58 -43.87
CA CYS A 9 -19.41 1.82 -42.60
C CYS A 9 -20.12 0.66 -41.85
N TRP A 10 -19.80 0.55 -40.55
CA TRP A 10 -20.73 0.45 -39.39
C TRP A 10 -19.87 0.44 -38.09
N LEU A 11 -20.03 1.28 -37.05
CA LEU A 11 -21.17 1.55 -36.15
C LEU A 11 -21.75 0.29 -35.48
N GLY A 12 -21.65 0.22 -34.16
CA GLY A 12 -22.59 -0.54 -33.32
C GLY A 12 -22.01 -1.73 -32.55
N LEU A 13 -21.81 -1.53 -31.24
CA LEU A 13 -22.13 -2.53 -30.21
C LEU A 13 -22.34 -1.80 -28.87
N PHE A 14 -23.31 -0.89 -28.83
CA PHE A 14 -23.99 -0.51 -27.59
C PHE A 14 -25.45 -0.17 -27.91
N GLY A 15 -26.31 -1.11 -27.52
CA GLY A 15 -27.77 -1.04 -27.45
C GLY A 15 -28.17 -2.38 -26.85
N GLY A 16 -28.87 -2.50 -25.74
CA GLY A 16 -29.72 -1.57 -25.03
C GLY A 16 -30.87 -2.43 -24.51
N LEU A 17 -31.12 -2.44 -23.22
CA LEU A 17 -32.37 -2.96 -22.65
C LEU A 17 -32.85 -1.98 -21.58
N HIS A 18 -34.00 -1.38 -21.88
CA HIS A 18 -34.79 -0.53 -21.01
C HIS A 18 -35.46 -1.33 -19.89
N GLY A 19 -35.48 -0.72 -18.70
CA GLY A 19 -36.70 -0.49 -17.91
C GLY A 19 -37.22 -1.65 -17.07
N LEU A 20 -37.26 -1.44 -15.75
CA LEU A 20 -38.51 -1.22 -15.03
C LEU A 20 -38.23 -0.64 -13.64
N ALA A 21 -39.18 0.18 -13.20
CA ALA A 21 -39.14 1.00 -12.01
C ALA A 21 -39.06 0.19 -10.70
N ASN A 22 -38.41 0.78 -9.69
CA ASN A 22 -39.00 0.85 -8.37
C ASN A 22 -38.59 2.15 -7.69
N ASP A 23 -39.64 2.86 -7.29
CA ASP A 23 -39.67 4.09 -6.54
C ASP A 23 -39.51 3.72 -5.06
N PHE A 24 -38.43 4.16 -4.41
CA PHE A 24 -38.36 4.28 -2.95
C PHE A 24 -37.46 5.47 -2.62
N GLY A 25 -38.11 6.55 -2.20
CA GLY A 25 -37.43 7.68 -1.56
C GLY A 25 -36.96 7.32 -0.15
N ALA A 26 -35.72 7.70 0.15
CA ALA A 26 -35.29 8.36 1.37
C ALA A 26 -33.81 8.68 1.18
N GLY A 27 -33.47 9.97 1.21
CA GLY A 27 -32.14 10.46 0.88
C GLY A 27 -31.04 9.95 1.80
N CYS A 28 -29.95 9.50 1.17
CA CYS A 28 -28.60 9.61 1.70
C CYS A 28 -27.79 10.39 0.66
N ALA A 29 -27.02 11.36 1.12
CA ALA A 29 -26.41 12.40 0.32
C ALA A 29 -25.52 11.87 -0.81
N ASP A 30 -25.81 12.31 -2.03
CA ASP A 30 -24.86 12.26 -3.15
C ASP A 30 -23.75 13.28 -2.91
N GLY A 31 -22.57 12.79 -2.54
CA GLY A 31 -21.32 13.53 -2.51
C GLY A 31 -20.14 12.57 -2.39
N PRO A 32 -19.19 12.53 -3.34
CA PRO A 32 -17.99 11.71 -3.23
C PRO A 32 -16.96 12.48 -2.39
N ALA A 33 -16.76 12.05 -1.16
CA ALA A 33 -15.54 12.31 -0.41
C ALA A 33 -14.89 10.95 -0.15
N MET A 34 -13.69 10.70 -0.68
CA MET A 34 -12.95 9.48 -0.37
C MET A 34 -12.35 9.57 1.03
N THR A 35 -13.19 9.29 2.03
CA THR A 35 -12.76 9.20 3.45
C THR A 35 -13.33 7.98 4.16
N LEU A 36 -13.85 7.02 3.40
CA LEU A 36 -14.36 5.75 3.94
C LEU A 36 -14.22 4.58 2.97
N LEU A 37 -13.95 4.79 1.68
CA LEU A 37 -14.10 3.74 0.67
C LEU A 37 -13.23 2.49 0.86
N GLN A 38 -12.07 2.50 1.52
CA GLN A 38 -11.38 1.23 1.78
C GLN A 38 -12.03 0.44 2.91
N LEU A 39 -12.37 1.10 4.02
CA LEU A 39 -13.06 0.46 5.13
C LEU A 39 -14.49 0.10 4.75
N GLU A 40 -15.20 0.99 4.06
CA GLU A 40 -16.58 0.86 3.64
C GLU A 40 -16.74 -0.05 2.42
N HIS A 41 -15.80 -0.10 1.47
CA HIS A 41 -15.85 -1.09 0.39
C HIS A 41 -15.46 -2.47 0.91
N VAL A 42 -14.51 -2.59 1.83
CA VAL A 42 -14.25 -3.87 2.53
C VAL A 42 -15.48 -4.26 3.36
N VAL A 43 -16.02 -3.39 4.20
CA VAL A 43 -17.20 -3.67 5.04
C VAL A 43 -18.45 -3.95 4.19
N LYS A 44 -18.78 -3.14 3.18
CA LYS A 44 -19.97 -3.32 2.31
C LYS A 44 -19.82 -4.49 1.34
N SER A 45 -18.63 -4.74 0.77
CA SER A 45 -18.43 -5.90 -0.13
C SER A 45 -18.35 -7.23 0.63
N VAL A 46 -18.06 -7.21 1.93
CA VAL A 46 -17.90 -8.42 2.76
C VAL A 46 -19.15 -8.76 3.57
N THR A 47 -19.91 -7.78 4.09
CA THR A 47 -20.93 -8.09 5.12
C THR A 47 -22.38 -7.83 4.72
N GLY A 48 -22.66 -6.92 3.78
CA GLY A 48 -24.03 -6.51 3.44
C GLY A 48 -24.90 -6.10 4.66
N ARG A 49 -24.28 -5.85 5.83
CA ARG A 49 -24.94 -5.60 7.11
C ARG A 49 -24.12 -4.57 7.87
N ASP A 50 -24.67 -3.37 7.95
CA ASP A 50 -24.02 -2.16 8.47
C ASP A 50 -23.78 -2.15 10.01
N GLU A 51 -24.10 -3.22 10.75
CA GLU A 51 -24.25 -3.10 12.22
C GLU A 51 -23.36 -4.01 13.10
N GLU A 52 -22.49 -4.87 12.56
CA GLU A 52 -21.75 -5.83 13.42
C GLU A 52 -20.28 -6.02 13.03
N CYS A 53 -19.48 -4.94 13.02
CA CYS A 53 -18.03 -5.09 13.14
C CYS A 53 -17.68 -5.26 14.62
N GLY A 54 -17.55 -6.51 15.07
CA GLY A 54 -17.01 -6.78 16.40
C GLY A 54 -17.37 -8.09 17.08
N HIS A 55 -17.59 -9.22 16.39
CA HIS A 55 -17.54 -10.54 17.05
C HIS A 55 -17.14 -11.64 16.05
N LEU A 56 -15.85 -11.97 15.94
CA LEU A 56 -15.47 -13.32 15.50
C LEU A 56 -15.43 -14.22 16.74
N HIS A 57 -16.53 -14.96 16.92
CA HIS A 57 -16.62 -16.03 17.91
C HIS A 57 -15.55 -17.10 17.57
N PRO A 58 -14.66 -17.47 18.51
CA PRO A 58 -13.49 -18.31 18.23
C PRO A 58 -13.80 -19.75 17.77
N ASP A 59 -15.07 -20.17 17.83
CA ASP A 59 -15.45 -21.57 17.64
C ASP A 59 -16.12 -21.86 16.28
N VAL A 60 -16.39 -20.83 15.46
CA VAL A 60 -17.04 -20.99 14.14
C VAL A 60 -16.44 -19.99 13.14
N CYS A 61 -15.72 -20.48 12.14
CA CYS A 61 -15.34 -19.67 10.97
C CYS A 61 -16.61 -19.13 10.31
N ASP A 62 -16.68 -17.82 10.04
CA ASP A 62 -17.76 -17.26 9.22
C ASP A 62 -17.55 -17.68 7.75
N PRO A 63 -18.40 -18.55 7.17
CA PRO A 63 -18.25 -19.01 5.80
C PRO A 63 -18.60 -17.93 4.75
N GLN A 64 -19.09 -16.76 5.17
CA GLN A 64 -19.39 -15.62 4.29
C GLN A 64 -18.32 -14.53 4.33
N ALA A 65 -17.28 -14.67 5.16
CA ALA A 65 -16.13 -13.77 5.13
C ALA A 65 -15.42 -13.86 3.78
N ASN A 66 -15.47 -12.76 3.02
CA ASN A 66 -14.99 -12.69 1.64
C ASN A 66 -13.44 -12.73 1.50
N TRP A 67 -12.72 -12.82 2.63
CA TRP A 67 -11.30 -13.13 2.66
C TRP A 67 -11.07 -14.37 3.51
N TYR A 68 -10.26 -15.32 3.00
CA TYR A 68 -9.83 -16.54 3.69
C TYR A 68 -9.74 -16.32 5.19
N CYS A 69 -10.69 -16.89 5.94
CA CYS A 69 -10.84 -16.82 7.40
C CYS A 69 -9.51 -16.50 8.09
N SER A 70 -9.19 -15.22 8.31
CA SER A 70 -8.07 -14.85 9.17
C SER A 70 -8.59 -14.88 10.60
N ASN A 71 -8.93 -16.09 11.05
CA ASN A 71 -9.14 -16.41 12.47
C ASN A 71 -7.81 -16.38 13.25
N ASN A 72 -6.75 -15.82 12.65
CA ASN A 72 -5.43 -15.74 13.26
C ASN A 72 -5.41 -14.74 14.42
N CYS A 73 -6.36 -13.81 14.48
CA CYS A 73 -6.55 -12.92 15.61
C CYS A 73 -7.88 -13.16 16.32
N ARG A 74 -7.83 -13.24 17.66
CA ARG A 74 -9.03 -13.29 18.51
C ARG A 74 -9.59 -11.90 18.83
N PHE A 75 -8.77 -10.86 18.65
CA PHE A 75 -9.09 -9.49 19.03
C PHE A 75 -9.37 -8.67 17.77
N HIS A 76 -10.39 -7.82 17.84
CA HIS A 76 -10.76 -6.93 16.75
C HIS A 76 -10.90 -5.52 17.29
N THR A 77 -10.39 -4.57 16.50
CA THR A 77 -10.59 -3.15 16.70
C THR A 77 -12.08 -2.79 16.72
N HIS A 78 -12.43 -1.79 17.53
CA HIS A 78 -13.67 -1.05 17.30
C HIS A 78 -13.42 0.02 16.24
N ARG A 79 -14.50 0.52 15.63
CA ARG A 79 -14.39 1.57 14.60
C ARG A 79 -13.71 2.83 15.16
N GLU A 80 -14.03 3.18 16.40
CA GLU A 80 -13.54 4.36 17.10
C GLU A 80 -12.02 4.31 17.31
N ASP A 81 -11.45 3.12 17.47
CA ASP A 81 -10.03 2.92 17.74
C ASP A 81 -9.16 3.29 16.52
N CYS A 82 -9.70 3.26 15.30
CA CYS A 82 -9.01 3.75 14.10
C CYS A 82 -8.76 5.27 14.13
N TYR A 83 -9.55 6.03 14.90
CA TYR A 83 -9.48 7.50 14.98
C TYR A 83 -8.75 8.00 16.22
N ARG A 84 -8.20 7.09 17.02
CA ARG A 84 -7.42 7.40 18.22
C ARG A 84 -5.92 7.26 17.91
N PRO A 85 -5.04 7.92 18.67
CA PRO A 85 -3.61 7.66 18.59
C PRO A 85 -3.31 6.18 18.85
N ILE A 86 -2.66 5.52 17.89
CA ILE A 86 -2.28 4.09 17.98
C ILE A 86 -1.54 3.79 19.29
N PRO A 87 -0.59 4.62 19.79
CA PRO A 87 0.07 4.35 21.07
C PRO A 87 -0.90 4.23 22.26
N ASP A 88 -2.01 4.97 22.25
CA ASP A 88 -2.98 4.95 23.34
C ASP A 88 -3.85 3.68 23.24
N VAL A 89 -4.28 3.31 22.04
CA VAL A 89 -5.01 2.05 21.80
C VAL A 89 -4.16 0.85 22.16
N MET A 90 -2.90 0.81 21.72
CA MET A 90 -2.00 -0.31 22.01
C MET A 90 -1.60 -0.39 23.49
N ALA A 91 -1.64 0.72 24.23
CA ALA A 91 -1.44 0.71 25.68
C ALA A 91 -2.60 0.07 26.45
N GLU A 92 -3.82 0.10 25.90
CA GLU A 92 -5.00 -0.60 26.42
C GLU A 92 -4.97 -2.11 26.11
N HIS A 93 -4.15 -2.51 25.13
CA HIS A 93 -4.03 -3.88 24.62
C HIS A 93 -2.56 -4.35 24.56
N PRO A 94 -1.79 -4.32 25.67
CA PRO A 94 -0.33 -4.50 25.65
C PRO A 94 0.15 -5.89 25.21
N ASP A 95 -0.71 -6.90 25.29
CA ASP A 95 -0.40 -8.29 24.92
C ASP A 95 -0.93 -8.67 23.53
N VAL A 96 -1.48 -7.71 22.78
CA VAL A 96 -2.06 -7.93 21.45
C VAL A 96 -1.14 -7.31 20.41
N ASP A 97 -0.83 -8.07 19.36
CA ASP A 97 -0.15 -7.54 18.18
C ASP A 97 -1.08 -6.53 17.47
N GLY A 98 -0.59 -5.34 17.13
CA GLY A 98 -1.43 -4.29 16.54
C GLY A 98 -1.89 -4.63 15.11
N PHE A 99 -1.10 -5.36 14.32
CA PHE A 99 -1.59 -5.88 13.03
C PHE A 99 -2.69 -6.91 13.24
N CYS A 100 -2.61 -7.73 14.29
CA CYS A 100 -3.68 -8.63 14.72
C CYS A 100 -4.95 -7.81 15.08
N TYR A 101 -4.82 -6.81 15.95
CA TYR A 101 -5.93 -6.00 16.44
C TYR A 101 -6.65 -5.21 15.32
N PHE A 102 -5.87 -4.54 14.46
CA PHE A 102 -6.37 -3.75 13.34
C PHE A 102 -6.42 -4.53 12.02
N ASN A 103 -6.40 -5.86 12.06
CA ASN A 103 -6.34 -6.70 10.87
C ASN A 103 -7.48 -6.37 9.89
N ALA A 104 -7.14 -6.25 8.61
CA ALA A 104 -8.06 -5.94 7.51
C ALA A 104 -8.75 -4.57 7.58
N SER A 105 -8.28 -3.65 8.45
CA SER A 105 -8.67 -2.23 8.40
C SER A 105 -8.22 -1.53 7.10
N GLY A 106 -7.22 -2.09 6.42
CA GLY A 106 -6.83 -1.76 5.05
C GLY A 106 -6.18 -2.97 4.40
N TYR A 107 -6.12 -3.02 3.06
CA TYR A 107 -5.59 -4.20 2.37
C TYR A 107 -4.09 -4.45 2.62
N TRP A 108 -3.36 -3.43 3.10
CA TRP A 108 -1.95 -3.54 3.52
C TRP A 108 -1.78 -3.73 5.04
N ILE A 109 -2.86 -3.74 5.82
CA ILE A 109 -2.85 -4.08 7.25
C ILE A 109 -3.33 -5.53 7.38
N VAL A 110 -2.44 -6.47 7.05
CA VAL A 110 -2.74 -7.89 7.04
C VAL A 110 -1.91 -8.61 8.09
N TYR A 111 -2.59 -9.17 9.08
CA TYR A 111 -1.97 -10.05 10.06
C TYR A 111 -1.73 -11.44 9.47
N ARG A 112 -0.46 -11.83 9.41
CA ARG A 112 -0.01 -13.13 8.88
C ARG A 112 0.40 -14.11 9.98
N GLY A 113 -0.10 -13.90 11.19
CA GLY A 113 0.20 -14.75 12.35
C GLY A 113 1.46 -14.34 13.13
N PRO A 114 1.67 -14.94 14.31
CA PRO A 114 2.73 -14.56 15.25
C PRO A 114 4.12 -15.09 14.84
N GLN A 115 4.20 -15.91 13.79
CA GLN A 115 5.44 -16.44 13.25
C GLN A 115 5.40 -16.36 11.73
N GLN A 116 5.92 -15.26 11.20
CA GLN A 116 6.00 -15.03 9.75
C GLN A 116 7.26 -15.67 9.17
N ASP A 117 7.08 -16.38 8.06
CA ASP A 117 8.16 -16.77 7.17
C ASP A 117 8.40 -15.62 6.18
N PHE A 118 9.43 -14.80 6.45
CA PHE A 118 9.73 -13.65 5.60
C PHE A 118 10.14 -14.07 4.18
N GLY A 119 10.82 -15.21 4.01
CA GLY A 119 11.15 -15.72 2.68
C GLY A 119 9.90 -15.98 1.86
N LYS A 120 8.93 -16.70 2.44
CA LYS A 120 7.64 -16.93 1.78
C LYS A 120 6.88 -15.63 1.50
N ILE A 121 6.79 -14.74 2.49
CA ILE A 121 6.05 -13.47 2.35
C ILE A 121 6.63 -12.61 1.25
N VAL A 122 7.96 -12.51 1.19
CA VAL A 122 8.64 -11.75 0.15
C VAL A 122 8.36 -12.35 -1.22
N VAL A 123 8.49 -13.67 -1.38
CA VAL A 123 8.20 -14.35 -2.64
C VAL A 123 6.75 -14.09 -3.07
N ASP A 124 5.78 -14.30 -2.17
CA ASP A 124 4.36 -14.07 -2.47
C ASP A 124 4.10 -12.60 -2.86
N SER A 125 4.75 -11.65 -2.18
CA SER A 125 4.59 -10.21 -2.44
C SER A 125 5.24 -9.78 -3.75
N ILE A 126 6.38 -10.39 -4.11
CA ILE A 126 7.05 -10.20 -5.40
C ILE A 126 6.18 -10.76 -6.52
N LEU A 127 5.64 -11.98 -6.38
CA LEU A 127 4.75 -12.57 -7.37
C LEU A 127 3.47 -11.75 -7.60
N ALA A 128 2.96 -11.09 -6.55
CA ALA A 128 1.80 -10.21 -6.66
C ALA A 128 2.06 -8.97 -7.54
N LEU A 129 3.32 -8.59 -7.77
CA LEU A 129 3.68 -7.51 -8.70
C LEU A 129 3.44 -7.87 -10.17
N ARG A 130 3.19 -9.14 -10.51
CA ARG A 130 2.78 -9.56 -11.88
C ARG A 130 1.34 -9.18 -12.21
N SER A 131 1.00 -7.95 -11.85
CA SER A 131 -0.30 -7.36 -12.11
C SER A 131 -0.41 -6.96 -13.59
N SER A 132 -1.58 -6.48 -14.00
CA SER A 132 -1.79 -5.98 -15.36
C SER A 132 -0.98 -4.72 -15.69
N SER A 133 -0.43 -4.02 -14.70
CA SER A 133 0.47 -2.89 -14.93
C SER A 133 1.94 -3.26 -15.10
N TYR A 134 2.31 -4.52 -14.88
CA TYR A 134 3.70 -4.95 -14.98
C TYR A 134 4.13 -5.06 -16.44
N THR A 135 5.17 -4.32 -16.81
CA THR A 135 5.68 -4.22 -18.18
C THR A 135 6.88 -5.13 -18.46
N GLY A 136 7.39 -5.83 -17.46
CA GLY A 136 8.63 -6.62 -17.55
C GLY A 136 9.82 -5.91 -16.90
N LEU A 137 10.88 -6.69 -16.61
CA LEU A 137 12.09 -6.22 -15.93
C LEU A 137 12.82 -5.16 -16.75
N SER A 138 12.99 -3.97 -16.17
CA SER A 138 13.65 -2.83 -16.80
C SER A 138 13.03 -2.40 -18.14
N ALA A 139 11.79 -2.82 -18.40
CA ALA A 139 11.06 -2.54 -19.64
C ALA A 139 10.15 -1.32 -19.51
N GLY A 140 9.88 -0.88 -18.28
CA GLY A 140 9.14 0.31 -17.96
C GLY A 140 9.90 1.58 -18.31
N ARG A 141 9.18 2.71 -18.33
CA ARG A 141 9.78 4.03 -18.56
C ARG A 141 10.76 4.35 -17.44
N LEU A 142 11.99 4.72 -17.79
CA LEU A 142 12.94 5.31 -16.83
C LEU A 142 12.40 6.66 -16.37
N ILE A 143 12.11 6.79 -15.07
CA ILE A 143 11.67 8.03 -14.44
C ILE A 143 12.76 8.59 -13.52
N THR A 144 12.64 9.87 -13.16
CA THR A 144 13.58 10.55 -12.25
C THR A 144 12.80 11.27 -11.17
N TYR A 145 13.00 10.85 -9.92
CA TYR A 145 12.54 11.59 -8.75
C TYR A 145 13.49 12.75 -8.44
N ARG A 146 12.91 13.92 -8.16
CA ARG A 146 13.57 15.05 -7.50
C ARG A 146 13.28 14.96 -6.01
N PHE A 147 14.13 14.23 -5.29
CA PHE A 147 13.90 13.90 -3.88
C PHE A 147 14.93 14.58 -2.98
N GLU A 148 14.48 15.56 -2.19
CA GLU A 148 15.31 16.29 -1.21
C GLU A 148 16.65 16.81 -1.78
N GLY A 149 16.62 17.34 -3.01
CA GLY A 149 17.81 17.86 -3.71
C GLY A 149 18.65 16.81 -4.42
N LEU A 150 18.27 15.53 -4.35
CA LEU A 150 18.88 14.43 -5.09
C LEU A 150 18.04 14.07 -6.32
N SER A 151 18.74 13.59 -7.36
CA SER A 151 18.12 12.92 -8.49
C SER A 151 18.21 11.43 -8.28
N VAL A 152 17.07 10.75 -8.21
CA VAL A 152 16.97 9.29 -8.07
C VAL A 152 16.25 8.75 -9.29
N THR A 153 16.76 7.70 -9.91
CA THR A 153 16.16 7.14 -11.14
C THR A 153 15.70 5.71 -10.94
N THR A 154 14.63 5.31 -11.60
CA THR A 154 14.14 3.92 -11.59
C THR A 154 13.36 3.61 -12.86
N HIS A 155 13.31 2.34 -13.27
CA HIS A 155 12.37 1.89 -14.29
C HIS A 155 11.00 1.67 -13.67
N LEU A 156 9.98 2.37 -14.16
CA LEU A 156 8.61 2.21 -13.71
C LEU A 156 7.99 0.96 -14.36
N ASP A 157 8.49 -0.21 -13.97
CA ASP A 157 8.08 -1.51 -14.53
C ASP A 157 6.69 -1.95 -14.04
N ASP A 158 6.25 -1.48 -12.87
CA ASP A 158 4.89 -1.63 -12.35
C ASP A 158 4.47 -0.31 -11.65
N VAL A 159 3.18 0.00 -11.59
CA VAL A 159 2.72 1.26 -10.97
C VAL A 159 3.08 1.34 -9.48
N ASN A 160 3.16 0.21 -8.77
CA ASN A 160 3.55 0.20 -7.36
C ASN A 160 5.00 0.68 -7.15
N TYR A 161 5.88 0.54 -8.15
CA TYR A 161 7.28 0.95 -8.04
C TYR A 161 7.43 2.46 -7.92
N LEU A 162 6.46 3.22 -8.42
CA LEU A 162 6.44 4.68 -8.26
C LEU A 162 6.57 5.09 -6.79
N TYR A 163 5.82 4.42 -5.93
CA TYR A 163 5.82 4.67 -4.49
C TYR A 163 6.90 3.84 -3.79
N ASP A 164 6.92 2.52 -4.03
CA ASP A 164 7.75 1.60 -3.26
C ASP A 164 9.26 1.82 -3.48
N ASP A 165 9.69 2.24 -4.67
CA ASP A 165 11.12 2.45 -4.95
C ASP A 165 11.66 3.62 -4.17
N LEU A 166 10.95 4.75 -4.25
CA LEU A 166 11.37 5.95 -3.54
C LEU A 166 11.23 5.78 -2.03
N TYR A 167 10.21 5.06 -1.57
CA TYR A 167 10.04 4.67 -0.17
C TYR A 167 11.22 3.83 0.35
N GLY A 168 11.58 2.77 -0.38
CA GLY A 168 12.73 1.93 -0.04
C GLY A 168 14.05 2.69 -0.05
N TYR A 169 14.28 3.52 -1.08
CA TYR A 169 15.46 4.38 -1.17
C TYR A 169 15.56 5.36 0.00
N ALA A 170 14.45 6.06 0.31
CA ALA A 170 14.41 7.12 1.31
C ALA A 170 14.73 6.62 2.72
N LEU A 171 14.29 5.39 3.04
CA LEU A 171 14.47 4.79 4.37
C LEU A 171 15.70 3.87 4.48
N GLY A 172 16.41 3.60 3.38
CA GLY A 172 17.60 2.75 3.40
C GLY A 172 17.27 1.26 3.36
N PHE A 173 16.18 0.88 2.69
CA PHE A 173 15.68 -0.50 2.66
C PHE A 173 16.10 -1.29 1.42
N LEU A 174 16.78 -0.68 0.45
CA LEU A 174 17.23 -1.38 -0.76
C LEU A 174 18.53 -2.17 -0.48
N GLN A 175 18.85 -3.16 -1.33
CA GLN A 175 20.18 -3.79 -1.27
C GLN A 175 21.26 -2.74 -1.52
N GLY A 176 22.41 -2.90 -0.87
CA GLY A 176 23.51 -1.93 -0.92
C GLY A 176 23.35 -0.73 0.01
N GLN A 177 22.25 -0.64 0.78
CA GLN A 177 22.05 0.39 1.81
C GLN A 177 22.28 -0.13 3.25
N GLY A 178 23.03 -1.22 3.40
CA GLY A 178 23.36 -1.81 4.70
C GLY A 178 22.48 -2.99 5.14
N LEU A 179 21.55 -3.41 4.30
CA LEU A 179 20.74 -4.62 4.48
C LEU A 179 21.19 -5.72 3.51
N GLU A 180 21.54 -6.89 4.05
CA GLU A 180 21.96 -8.02 3.24
C GLU A 180 20.78 -8.95 2.91
N PRO A 181 20.57 -9.27 1.63
CA PRO A 181 19.42 -10.07 1.21
C PRO A 181 19.50 -11.54 1.66
N ASN A 182 20.69 -12.08 1.91
CA ASN A 182 20.84 -13.44 2.43
C ASN A 182 20.32 -13.60 3.87
N TRP A 183 19.99 -12.51 4.57
CA TRP A 183 19.39 -12.54 5.90
C TRP A 183 17.92 -12.94 5.91
N ILE A 184 17.26 -13.11 4.76
CA ILE A 184 15.81 -13.33 4.66
C ILE A 184 15.27 -14.47 5.53
N GLN A 185 16.08 -15.52 5.75
CA GLN A 185 15.72 -16.66 6.59
C GLN A 185 15.86 -16.39 8.10
N ASN A 186 16.57 -15.32 8.48
CA ASN A 186 16.80 -14.95 9.87
C ASN A 186 15.74 -13.96 10.35
N ARG A 187 14.55 -14.50 10.70
CA ARG A 187 13.43 -13.70 11.22
C ARG A 187 13.82 -12.80 12.38
N SER A 188 14.56 -13.33 13.36
CA SER A 188 14.93 -12.58 14.56
C SER A 188 15.81 -11.36 14.23
N LEU A 189 16.72 -11.49 13.27
CA LEU A 189 17.54 -10.38 12.80
C LEU A 189 16.69 -9.29 12.13
N TRP A 190 15.79 -9.65 11.22
CA TRP A 190 14.89 -8.68 10.57
C TRP A 190 13.98 -7.95 11.56
N MET A 191 13.46 -8.65 12.58
CA MET A 191 12.68 -8.00 13.64
C MET A 191 13.53 -7.02 14.46
N GLU A 192 14.78 -7.37 14.77
CA GLU A 192 15.70 -6.48 15.50
C GLU A 192 16.08 -5.26 14.66
N LEU A 193 16.38 -5.44 13.37
CA LEU A 193 16.62 -4.34 12.43
C LEU A 193 15.42 -3.42 12.33
N SER A 194 14.21 -3.97 12.27
CA SER A 194 12.99 -3.17 12.26
C SER A 194 12.83 -2.39 13.57
N ARG A 195 12.99 -3.03 14.73
CA ARG A 195 12.95 -2.34 16.04
C ARG A 195 13.93 -1.17 16.10
N GLN A 196 15.18 -1.39 15.68
CA GLN A 196 16.22 -0.35 15.63
C GLN A 196 15.80 0.79 14.71
N LYS A 197 15.30 0.47 13.51
CA LYS A 197 14.84 1.48 12.57
C LYS A 197 13.68 2.29 13.12
N CYS A 198 12.69 1.64 13.74
CA CYS A 198 11.56 2.32 14.36
C CYS A 198 12.02 3.28 15.46
N ALA A 199 12.98 2.88 16.30
CA ALA A 199 13.56 3.75 17.32
C ALA A 199 14.32 4.95 16.70
N GLU A 200 15.12 4.72 15.65
CA GLU A 200 15.82 5.76 14.89
C GLU A 200 14.84 6.78 14.30
N LEU A 201 13.76 6.31 13.66
CA LEU A 201 12.75 7.19 13.05
C LEU A 201 12.08 8.07 14.10
N GLN A 202 11.65 7.49 15.23
CA GLN A 202 11.05 8.29 16.29
C GLN A 202 12.03 9.29 16.91
N ALA A 203 13.29 8.89 17.12
CA ALA A 203 14.31 9.80 17.65
C ALA A 203 14.60 10.97 16.70
N THR A 204 14.62 10.69 15.40
CA THR A 204 14.90 11.67 14.34
C THR A 204 13.75 12.65 14.15
N TYR A 205 12.54 12.13 14.04
CA TYR A 205 11.37 12.87 13.58
C TYR A 205 10.41 13.30 14.69
N ARG A 206 10.53 12.70 15.88
CA ARG A 206 9.73 13.02 17.07
C ARG A 206 8.24 13.13 16.75
N PHE A 207 7.68 12.11 16.13
CA PHE A 207 6.27 12.10 15.75
C PHE A 207 5.42 12.31 17.01
N ALA A 208 4.51 13.29 16.94
CA ALA A 208 3.54 13.54 17.99
C ALA A 208 2.45 12.45 17.96
N LYS A 209 1.79 12.20 19.09
CA LYS A 209 0.76 11.15 19.17
C LYS A 209 -0.39 11.41 18.18
N GLU A 210 -0.72 12.67 18.00
CA GLU A 210 -1.78 13.16 17.13
C GLU A 210 -1.46 12.90 15.64
N GLU A 211 -0.20 12.64 15.29
CA GLU A 211 0.21 12.28 13.93
C GLU A 211 0.11 10.77 13.65
N LEU A 212 -0.15 9.97 14.70
CA LEU A 212 -0.04 8.51 14.72
C LEU A 212 -1.42 7.86 14.87
N ILE A 213 -2.37 8.34 14.07
CA ILE A 213 -3.75 7.84 13.98
C ILE A 213 -3.83 6.89 12.78
N LEU A 214 -4.47 5.72 12.96
CA LEU A 214 -4.52 4.70 11.92
C LEU A 214 -5.33 5.16 10.70
N ALA A 215 -6.52 5.74 10.90
CA ALA A 215 -7.37 6.25 9.83
C ALA A 215 -6.59 7.23 8.92
N ASP A 216 -5.93 8.22 9.54
CA ASP A 216 -5.07 9.16 8.82
C ASP A 216 -3.97 8.42 8.04
N ALA A 217 -3.32 7.43 8.63
CA ALA A 217 -2.26 6.67 7.96
C ALA A 217 -2.78 5.83 6.79
N LEU A 218 -4.02 5.32 6.87
CA LEU A 218 -4.66 4.57 5.79
C LEU A 218 -4.93 5.49 4.59
N ASP A 219 -5.56 6.63 4.83
CA ASP A 219 -5.88 7.62 3.78
C ASP A 219 -4.60 8.21 3.17
N PHE A 220 -3.59 8.44 4.01
CA PHE A 220 -2.33 9.04 3.58
C PHE A 220 -1.51 8.16 2.62
N ASN A 221 -1.81 6.85 2.49
CA ASN A 221 -1.11 6.01 1.52
C ASN A 221 -1.34 6.49 0.07
N ALA A 222 -2.57 6.89 -0.27
CA ALA A 222 -2.89 7.44 -1.59
C ALA A 222 -2.28 8.84 -1.78
N VAL A 223 -2.22 9.65 -0.70
CA VAL A 223 -1.55 10.95 -0.69
C VAL A 223 -0.06 10.77 -1.01
N LEU A 224 0.62 9.80 -0.39
CA LEU A 224 2.05 9.57 -0.62
C LEU A 224 2.34 9.11 -2.05
N ASP A 225 1.51 8.25 -2.63
CA ASP A 225 1.63 7.83 -4.02
C ASP A 225 1.50 9.04 -4.99
N MET A 226 0.57 9.95 -4.71
CA MET A 226 0.45 11.22 -5.45
C MET A 226 1.67 12.13 -5.26
N MET A 227 2.20 12.23 -4.05
CA MET A 227 3.43 12.99 -3.78
C MET A 227 4.69 12.33 -4.38
N ALA A 228 4.70 11.02 -4.56
CA ALA A 228 5.75 10.29 -5.28
C ALA A 228 5.67 10.57 -6.79
N SER A 229 4.46 10.54 -7.38
CA SER A 229 4.23 11.03 -8.76
C SER A 229 4.73 12.45 -8.96
N CYS A 230 4.47 13.32 -7.97
CA CYS A 230 4.92 14.71 -7.99
C CYS A 230 6.44 14.81 -8.03
N SER A 231 7.09 14.01 -7.19
CA SER A 231 8.55 13.95 -7.12
C SER A 231 9.16 13.46 -8.44
N ALA A 232 8.48 12.54 -9.13
CA ALA A 232 8.86 12.06 -10.46
C ALA A 232 8.49 13.02 -11.62
N GLN A 233 7.70 14.07 -11.35
CA GLN A 233 7.13 14.98 -12.35
C GLN A 233 6.30 14.27 -13.43
N ILE A 234 5.54 13.25 -13.04
CA ILE A 234 4.70 12.48 -13.95
C ILE A 234 3.23 12.65 -13.59
N PRO A 235 2.29 12.54 -14.55
CA PRO A 235 0.86 12.46 -14.23
C PRO A 235 0.59 11.30 -13.29
N HIS A 236 -0.13 11.57 -12.19
CA HIS A 236 -0.61 10.51 -11.31
C HIS A 236 -1.63 9.64 -12.06
N PHE A 237 -1.56 8.32 -11.89
CA PHE A 237 -2.38 7.37 -12.64
C PHE A 237 -3.88 7.49 -12.35
N LYS A 238 -4.26 8.13 -11.24
CA LYS A 238 -5.64 8.44 -10.86
C LYS A 238 -5.97 9.92 -11.04
N HIS A 239 -5.22 10.67 -11.84
CA HIS A 239 -5.54 12.07 -12.12
C HIS A 239 -6.94 12.18 -12.74
N GLY A 240 -7.80 13.03 -12.16
CA GLY A 240 -9.23 13.08 -12.51
C GLY A 240 -10.08 12.03 -11.79
N SER A 241 -9.53 11.29 -10.83
CA SER A 241 -10.34 10.62 -9.81
C SER A 241 -11.12 11.70 -9.04
N SER A 242 -12.36 11.39 -8.70
CA SER A 242 -13.38 12.31 -8.20
C SER A 242 -13.08 12.91 -6.82
N ASP A 243 -11.85 12.87 -6.33
CA ASP A 243 -11.54 13.16 -4.94
C ASP A 243 -10.55 14.29 -4.76
N ARG A 244 -11.15 15.48 -4.74
CA ARG A 244 -10.47 16.74 -4.52
C ARG A 244 -9.78 16.82 -3.15
N GLU A 245 -10.23 16.05 -2.17
CA GLU A 245 -9.67 16.03 -0.82
C GLU A 245 -8.25 15.47 -0.81
N LEU A 246 -8.00 14.32 -1.45
CA LEU A 246 -6.63 13.80 -1.60
C LEU A 246 -5.71 14.76 -2.38
N GLU A 247 -6.21 15.39 -3.44
CA GLU A 247 -5.43 16.39 -4.19
C GLU A 247 -5.05 17.57 -3.29
N GLU A 248 -5.98 18.07 -2.47
CA GLU A 248 -5.74 19.17 -1.53
C GLU A 248 -4.69 18.78 -0.47
N VAL A 249 -4.79 17.60 0.14
CA VAL A 249 -3.83 17.11 1.14
C VAL A 249 -2.45 16.85 0.53
N ALA A 250 -2.39 16.33 -0.71
CA ALA A 250 -1.15 16.18 -1.47
C ALA A 250 -0.61 17.51 -2.01
N GLY A 251 -1.37 18.60 -1.89
CA GLY A 251 -1.07 19.89 -2.51
C GLY A 251 -0.96 19.79 -4.04
N TRP A 252 -1.66 18.86 -4.67
CA TRP A 252 -1.55 18.53 -6.09
C TRP A 252 -2.37 19.48 -6.96
N HIS A 253 -1.72 20.08 -7.95
CA HIS A 253 -2.38 20.87 -9.01
C HIS A 253 -1.95 20.44 -10.41
N SER A 254 -0.71 19.99 -10.56
CA SER A 254 -0.16 19.40 -11.77
C SER A 254 1.10 18.59 -11.42
N PRO A 255 1.65 17.78 -12.34
CA PRO A 255 2.89 17.05 -12.11
C PRO A 255 4.10 17.91 -11.72
N THR A 256 4.06 19.22 -12.00
CA THR A 256 5.13 20.17 -11.68
C THR A 256 4.73 21.23 -10.65
N ASN A 257 3.46 21.22 -10.21
CA ASN A 257 2.92 22.11 -9.19
C ASN A 257 2.21 21.26 -8.14
N CYS A 258 2.99 20.70 -7.23
CA CYS A 258 2.53 19.76 -6.23
C CYS A 258 3.53 19.69 -5.05
N ARG A 259 3.11 19.12 -3.91
CA ARG A 259 4.03 18.82 -2.80
C ARG A 259 4.82 17.54 -3.11
N SER A 260 6.13 17.64 -3.25
CA SER A 260 6.98 16.44 -3.36
C SER A 260 7.03 15.69 -2.03
N VAL A 261 7.18 14.37 -2.10
CA VAL A 261 7.33 13.52 -0.91
C VAL A 261 8.69 13.74 -0.26
N THR A 262 8.71 13.74 1.07
CA THR A 262 9.94 13.88 1.87
C THR A 262 10.27 12.59 2.60
N ARG A 263 11.49 12.50 3.12
CA ARG A 263 11.89 11.38 3.98
C ARG A 263 11.03 11.31 5.24
N ARG A 264 10.57 12.45 5.78
CA ARG A 264 9.65 12.50 6.93
C ARG A 264 8.31 11.84 6.61
N ASP A 265 7.73 12.12 5.44
CA ASP A 265 6.42 11.56 5.06
C ASP A 265 6.48 10.03 5.01
N PHE A 266 7.50 9.47 4.35
CA PHE A 266 7.75 8.02 4.33
C PHE A 266 8.09 7.44 5.71
N ALA A 267 8.87 8.16 6.52
CA ALA A 267 9.19 7.75 7.87
C ALA A 267 7.94 7.65 8.74
N LYS A 268 6.98 8.59 8.61
CA LYS A 268 5.70 8.53 9.33
C LYS A 268 4.91 7.29 8.93
N HIS A 269 4.79 7.04 7.62
CA HIS A 269 4.10 5.86 7.09
C HIS A 269 4.69 4.55 7.63
N HIS A 270 6.02 4.40 7.60
CA HIS A 270 6.67 3.22 8.15
C HIS A 270 6.50 3.14 9.68
N TYR A 271 6.61 4.27 10.38
CA TYR A 271 6.55 4.30 11.83
C TYR A 271 5.17 3.91 12.37
N VAL A 272 4.08 4.25 11.67
CA VAL A 272 2.74 3.72 12.01
C VAL A 272 2.74 2.19 12.01
N LYS A 273 3.36 1.55 11.01
CA LYS A 273 3.49 0.08 10.98
C LYS A 273 4.33 -0.46 12.14
N CYS A 274 5.36 0.27 12.57
CA CYS A 274 6.13 -0.07 13.77
C CYS A 274 5.27 -0.15 15.03
N LEU A 275 4.33 0.79 15.19
CA LEU A 275 3.43 0.83 16.35
C LEU A 275 2.44 -0.33 16.36
N LEU A 276 2.11 -0.85 15.18
CA LEU A 276 1.25 -2.01 15.02
C LEU A 276 2.01 -3.33 15.23
N GLY A 277 3.34 -3.33 15.18
CA GLY A 277 4.16 -4.50 15.46
C GLY A 277 5.37 -4.63 14.55
N TYR A 278 6.52 -4.95 15.13
CA TYR A 278 7.79 -4.99 14.39
C TYR A 278 7.88 -6.06 13.32
N GLN A 279 7.01 -7.07 13.37
CA GLN A 279 7.08 -8.21 12.47
C GLN A 279 6.65 -7.84 11.04
N ASN A 280 5.56 -7.09 10.90
CA ASN A 280 5.09 -6.64 9.60
C ASN A 280 5.94 -5.50 9.05
N SER A 281 6.43 -4.57 9.88
CA SER A 281 7.40 -3.57 9.44
C SER A 281 8.73 -4.21 8.99
N ALA A 282 9.16 -5.30 9.63
CA ALA A 282 10.29 -6.10 9.18
C ALA A 282 10.01 -6.80 7.84
N ALA A 283 8.81 -7.33 7.64
CA ALA A 283 8.40 -7.92 6.36
C ALA A 283 8.45 -6.90 5.21
N ASP A 284 8.01 -5.66 5.44
CA ASP A 284 8.11 -4.57 4.46
C ASP A 284 9.57 -4.24 4.13
N MET A 285 10.44 -4.12 5.14
CA MET A 285 11.88 -3.88 4.93
C MET A 285 12.50 -5.01 4.11
N ALA A 286 12.18 -6.26 4.46
CA ALA A 286 12.65 -7.44 3.74
C ALA A 286 12.15 -7.45 2.29
N TYR A 287 10.87 -7.17 2.06
CA TYR A 287 10.29 -7.09 0.71
C TYR A 287 11.00 -6.06 -0.18
N LEU A 288 11.20 -4.84 0.33
CA LEU A 288 11.88 -3.78 -0.41
C LEU A 288 13.34 -4.13 -0.70
N ASN A 289 14.03 -4.77 0.26
CA ASN A 289 15.40 -5.24 0.06
C ASN A 289 15.50 -6.37 -0.96
N GLN A 290 14.52 -7.27 -1.01
CA GLN A 290 14.60 -8.44 -1.88
C GLN A 290 14.26 -8.14 -3.34
N ARG A 291 13.42 -7.11 -3.58
CA ARG A 291 12.99 -6.74 -4.93
C ARG A 291 13.95 -5.77 -5.65
N ALA A 292 14.66 -4.92 -4.91
CA ALA A 292 15.36 -3.77 -5.48
C ALA A 292 16.68 -3.45 -4.77
N CYS A 293 17.60 -2.82 -5.50
CA CYS A 293 18.93 -2.45 -5.05
C CYS A 293 19.27 -1.01 -5.44
N LEU A 294 20.13 -0.37 -4.64
CA LEU A 294 20.73 0.91 -5.00
C LEU A 294 22.00 0.67 -5.84
N LEU A 295 21.96 1.13 -7.08
CA LEU A 295 23.09 1.12 -8.02
C LEU A 295 23.82 2.47 -8.01
N GLU A 296 24.94 2.53 -8.72
CA GLU A 296 25.70 3.76 -8.89
C GLU A 296 24.84 4.89 -9.49
N GLY A 297 25.13 6.13 -9.10
CA GLY A 297 24.43 7.32 -9.60
C GLY A 297 22.99 7.50 -9.08
N ASN A 298 22.66 6.94 -7.91
CA ASN A 298 21.29 6.95 -7.34
C ASN A 298 20.24 6.32 -8.28
N ARG A 299 20.61 5.26 -9.00
CA ARG A 299 19.65 4.46 -9.76
C ARG A 299 19.17 3.29 -8.91
N ILE A 300 17.86 3.08 -8.87
CA ILE A 300 17.24 1.90 -8.28
C ILE A 300 17.12 0.86 -9.40
N GLY A 301 17.70 -0.32 -9.17
CA GLY A 301 17.60 -1.46 -10.08
C GLY A 301 16.64 -2.51 -9.51
N HIS A 302 16.08 -3.34 -10.39
CA HIS A 302 15.15 -4.41 -10.01
C HIS A 302 15.71 -5.78 -10.38
N PHE A 303 15.52 -6.76 -9.49
CA PHE A 303 15.79 -8.18 -9.73
C PHE A 303 17.12 -8.45 -10.45
N SER A 304 17.10 -8.81 -11.74
CA SER A 304 18.29 -9.16 -12.52
C SER A 304 19.34 -8.05 -12.62
N GLU A 305 18.99 -6.80 -12.29
CA GLU A 305 19.92 -5.69 -12.17
C GLU A 305 20.67 -5.67 -10.82
N CYS A 306 20.22 -6.47 -9.84
CA CYS A 306 20.71 -6.52 -8.48
C CYS A 306 21.67 -7.70 -8.23
N PRO A 307 22.61 -7.57 -7.28
CA PRO A 307 23.55 -8.64 -6.95
C PRO A 307 22.87 -9.92 -6.43
N TYR A 308 21.72 -9.76 -5.78
CA TYR A 308 20.91 -10.87 -5.30
C TYR A 308 19.51 -10.79 -5.90
N VAL A 309 19.04 -11.95 -6.38
CA VAL A 309 17.67 -12.16 -6.86
C VAL A 309 17.12 -13.37 -6.12
N PRO A 310 15.93 -13.28 -5.48
CA PRO A 310 15.27 -14.46 -4.96
C PRO A 310 14.98 -15.45 -6.10
N ASP A 311 14.97 -16.75 -5.80
CA ASP A 311 14.66 -17.80 -6.78
C ASP A 311 13.16 -17.77 -7.13
N VAL A 312 12.78 -16.80 -7.95
CA VAL A 312 11.43 -16.60 -8.46
C VAL A 312 11.52 -16.42 -9.97
N ASP A 313 10.75 -17.22 -10.70
CA ASP A 313 10.73 -17.21 -12.17
C ASP A 313 9.91 -16.01 -12.68
N PHE A 314 10.53 -14.82 -12.68
CA PHE A 314 9.89 -13.51 -12.87
C PHE A 314 9.53 -13.18 -14.33
#